data_AF-A0A1F7BLC3-F1
#
_entry.id   AF-A0A1F7BLC3-F1
#
_cell.length_a   1.000
_cell.length_b   1.000
_cell.length_c   1.000
_cell.angle_alpha   90.00
_cell.angle_beta   90.00
_cell.angle_gamma   90.00
#
_symmetry.space_group_name_H-M   'P 1'
#
loop_
_entity.id
_entity.type
_entity.pdbx_description
1 polymer ?
#
loop_
_entity_poly.entity_id
_entity_poly.type
_entity_poly.pdbx_seq_one_letter_code
_entity_poly.pdbx_strand_id
1 'polypeptide(L)'
;MGNCQRTFIEPIRKKLTMIVGLGMVALMTFSLSISFYSNVLFEETLKEIQDKNSHLVEEIEQGYQDLEHFRSEQYRDKYAKENLELVNPGERVLIIAKTEKIDSLPKSTLSLEEQQSALFEEFLRQTPVIQHWKLFLFDKQKLKQLQHSL
;
A
#
# COMPACT_ATOMS: atom_id res chain seq x y z
N MET A 1 -3.32 -70.76 -30.96
CA MET A 1 -2.46 -69.57 -31.20
C MET A 1 -2.88 -68.49 -30.23
N GLY A 2 -2.03 -68.16 -29.25
CA GLY A 2 -2.35 -67.09 -28.29
C GLY A 2 -1.61 -67.29 -26.98
N ASN A 3 -0.31 -66.98 -26.96
CA ASN A 3 0.46 -66.83 -25.72
C ASN A 3 1.82 -66.10 -25.92
N CYS A 4 1.98 -65.27 -26.96
CA CYS A 4 3.26 -64.56 -27.20
C CYS A 4 3.27 -63.08 -26.79
N GLN A 5 2.17 -62.53 -26.25
CA GLN A 5 2.03 -61.07 -26.07
C GLN A 5 2.12 -60.57 -24.61
N ARG A 6 2.18 -61.46 -23.62
CA ARG A 6 2.19 -61.06 -22.19
C ARG A 6 3.56 -60.62 -21.66
N THR A 7 4.66 -61.10 -22.24
CA THR A 7 6.00 -60.92 -21.65
C THR A 7 6.62 -59.53 -21.89
N PHE A 8 6.16 -58.79 -22.91
CA PHE A 8 6.75 -57.48 -23.25
C PHE A 8 6.18 -56.29 -22.43
N ILE A 9 4.99 -56.44 -21.86
CA ILE A 9 4.28 -55.33 -21.18
C ILE A 9 4.74 -55.16 -19.72
N GLU A 10 5.19 -56.24 -19.07
CA GLU A 10 5.67 -56.22 -17.68
C GLU A 10 6.86 -55.27 -17.43
N PRO A 11 7.93 -55.23 -18.26
CA PRO A 11 9.05 -54.32 -18.02
C PRO A 11 8.67 -52.84 -18.21
N ILE A 12 7.72 -52.53 -19.11
CA ILE A 12 7.25 -51.16 -19.35
C ILE A 12 6.44 -50.64 -18.16
N ARG A 13 5.56 -51.47 -17.60
CA ARG A 13 4.77 -51.10 -16.41
C ARG A 13 5.65 -50.80 -15.19
N LYS A 14 6.68 -51.64 -14.94
CA LYS A 14 7.64 -51.43 -13.85
C LYS A 14 8.45 -50.13 -14.01
N LYS A 15 8.89 -49.82 -15.24
CA LYS A 15 9.60 -48.56 -15.54
C LYS A 15 8.68 -47.35 -15.35
N LEU A 16 7.42 -47.45 -15.76
CA LEU A 16 6.45 -46.37 -15.61
C LEU A 16 6.18 -46.05 -14.13
N THR A 17 5.98 -47.06 -13.29
CA THR A 17 5.78 -46.86 -11.84
C THR A 17 6.99 -46.22 -11.16
N MET A 18 8.22 -46.56 -11.61
CA MET A 18 9.44 -45.96 -11.10
C MET A 18 9.56 -44.48 -11.48
N ILE A 19 9.23 -44.13 -12.74
CA ILE A 19 9.25 -42.74 -13.22
C ILE A 19 8.18 -41.90 -12.50
N VAL A 20 6.97 -42.45 -12.31
CA VAL A 20 5.90 -41.76 -11.58
C VAL A 20 6.29 -41.57 -10.11
N GLY A 21 6.89 -42.58 -9.48
CA GLY A 21 7.40 -42.45 -8.11
C GLY A 21 8.49 -41.39 -7.98
N LEU A 22 9.48 -41.39 -8.88
CA LEU A 22 10.54 -40.38 -8.91
C LEU A 22 9.97 -38.97 -9.15
N GLY A 23 9.02 -38.85 -10.07
CA GLY A 23 8.35 -37.58 -10.36
C GLY A 23 7.59 -37.04 -9.16
N MET A 24 6.91 -37.90 -8.40
CA MET A 24 6.17 -37.47 -7.21
C MET A 24 7.09 -37.00 -6.09
N VAL A 25 8.22 -37.69 -5.88
CA VAL A 25 9.25 -37.23 -4.94
C VAL A 25 9.81 -35.88 -5.38
N ALA A 26 10.17 -35.72 -6.65
CA ALA A 26 10.68 -34.45 -7.17
C ALA A 26 9.68 -33.29 -7.00
N LEU A 27 8.39 -33.53 -7.26
CA LEU A 27 7.34 -32.54 -7.04
C LEU A 27 7.21 -32.16 -5.56
N MET A 28 7.26 -33.13 -4.64
CA MET A 28 7.19 -32.83 -3.21
C MET A 28 8.38 -31.99 -2.74
N THR A 29 9.60 -32.31 -3.16
CA THR A 29 10.78 -31.51 -2.81
C THR A 29 10.70 -30.12 -3.42
N PHE A 30 10.23 -30.00 -4.66
CA PHE A 30 10.04 -28.72 -5.34
C PHE A 30 8.97 -27.85 -4.66
N SER A 31 7.84 -28.43 -4.28
CA SER A 31 6.79 -27.74 -3.52
C SER A 31 7.30 -27.25 -2.16
N LEU A 32 8.11 -28.05 -1.47
CA LEU A 32 8.73 -27.65 -0.21
C LEU A 32 9.67 -26.45 -0.42
N SER A 33 10.50 -26.48 -1.45
CA SER A 33 11.40 -25.37 -1.78
C SER A 33 10.64 -24.07 -2.07
N ILE A 34 9.55 -24.13 -2.83
CA ILE A 34 8.67 -22.96 -3.07
C ILE A 34 8.09 -22.45 -1.76
N SER A 35 7.58 -23.35 -0.91
CA SER A 35 7.00 -22.97 0.38
C SER A 35 8.00 -22.24 1.27
N PHE A 36 9.25 -22.71 1.32
CA PHE A 36 10.31 -22.03 2.08
C PHE A 36 10.65 -20.66 1.50
N TYR A 37 10.77 -20.55 0.18
CA TYR A 37 11.08 -19.28 -0.49
C TYR A 37 10.01 -18.22 -0.22
N SER A 38 8.73 -18.60 -0.34
CA SER A 38 7.62 -17.70 -0.05
C SER A 38 7.57 -17.27 1.41
N ASN A 39 7.91 -18.14 2.36
CA ASN A 39 7.90 -17.79 3.77
C ASN A 39 8.95 -16.71 4.11
N VAL A 40 10.17 -16.86 3.60
CA VAL A 40 11.25 -15.87 3.82
C VAL A 40 10.90 -14.52 3.18
N LEU A 41 10.39 -14.53 1.95
CA LEU A 41 10.00 -13.30 1.25
C LEU A 41 8.83 -12.58 1.94
N PHE A 42 7.92 -13.34 2.56
CA PHE A 42 6.80 -12.79 3.31
C PHE A 42 7.24 -12.10 4.59
N GLU A 43 8.20 -12.68 5.31
CA GLU A 43 8.78 -12.07 6.52
C GLU A 43 9.51 -10.76 6.20
N GLU A 44 10.29 -10.72 5.12
CA GLU A 44 10.95 -9.49 4.66
C GLU A 44 9.93 -8.40 4.28
N THR A 45 8.89 -8.78 3.53
CA THR A 45 7.85 -7.83 3.10
C THR A 45 7.05 -7.30 4.30
N LEU A 46 6.71 -8.16 5.27
CA LEU A 46 6.04 -7.75 6.50
C LEU A 46 6.90 -6.77 7.29
N LYS A 47 8.19 -7.05 7.42
CA LYS A 47 9.12 -6.17 8.12
C LYS A 47 9.24 -4.81 7.43
N GLU A 48 9.36 -4.78 6.12
CA GLU A 48 9.41 -3.53 5.35
C GLU A 48 8.13 -2.71 5.51
N ILE A 49 6.96 -3.35 5.47
CA ILE A 49 5.67 -2.68 5.69
C ILE A 49 5.59 -2.13 7.13
N GLN A 50 6.01 -2.92 8.12
CA GLN A 50 6.04 -2.51 9.52
C GLN A 50 6.91 -1.27 9.71
N ASP A 51 8.15 -1.28 9.19
CA ASP A 51 9.10 -0.18 9.29
C ASP A 51 8.56 1.09 8.61
N LYS A 52 7.98 0.95 7.42
CA LYS A 52 7.31 2.07 6.71
C LYS A 52 6.16 2.64 7.53
N ASN A 53 5.35 1.80 8.16
CA ASN A 53 4.22 2.26 8.97
C ASN A 53 4.70 3.02 10.21
N SER A 54 5.73 2.53 10.90
CA SER A 54 6.32 3.25 12.02
C SER A 54 6.90 4.61 11.61
N HIS A 55 7.58 4.67 10.45
CA HIS A 55 8.13 5.92 9.94
C HIS A 55 7.03 6.92 9.58
N LEU A 56 5.94 6.47 8.94
CA LEU A 56 4.80 7.31 8.61
C LEU A 56 4.12 7.88 9.87
N VAL A 57 3.98 7.08 10.93
CA VAL A 57 3.44 7.57 12.20
C VAL A 57 4.32 8.67 12.79
N GLU A 58 5.64 8.49 12.75
CA GLU A 58 6.59 9.50 13.23
C GLU A 58 6.53 10.79 12.40
N GLU A 59 6.49 10.69 11.07
CA GLU A 59 6.33 11.85 10.17
C GLU A 59 5.02 12.60 10.41
N ILE A 60 3.93 11.87 10.64
CA ILE A 60 2.62 12.46 10.95
C ILE A 60 2.70 13.23 12.27
N GLU A 61 3.31 12.65 13.30
CA GLU A 61 3.43 13.30 14.61
C GLU A 61 4.32 14.55 14.55
N GLN A 62 5.43 14.49 13.83
CA GLN A 62 6.27 15.66 13.56
C GLN A 62 5.51 16.74 12.76
N GLY A 63 4.79 16.34 11.71
CA GLY A 63 3.98 17.27 10.91
C GLY A 63 2.88 17.97 11.71
N TYR A 64 2.27 17.27 12.68
CA TYR A 64 1.31 17.89 13.60
C TYR A 64 1.97 18.91 14.54
N GLN A 65 3.15 18.59 15.08
CA GLN A 65 3.92 19.51 15.92
C GLN A 65 4.35 20.77 15.14
N ASP A 66 4.81 20.60 13.91
CA ASP A 66 5.20 21.72 13.04
C ASP A 66 3.99 22.58 12.68
N LEU A 67 2.85 21.98 12.32
CA LEU A 67 1.63 22.71 12.02
C LEU A 67 1.13 23.49 13.24
N GLU A 68 1.22 22.91 14.43
CA GLU A 68 0.91 23.58 15.70
C GLU A 68 1.85 24.77 15.94
N HIS A 69 3.15 24.61 15.66
CA HIS A 69 4.12 25.70 15.73
C HIS A 69 3.78 26.84 14.76
N PHE A 70 3.49 26.55 13.49
CA PHE A 70 3.14 27.57 12.49
C PHE A 70 1.79 28.24 12.73
N ARG A 71 0.84 27.52 13.33
CA ARG A 71 -0.46 28.06 13.73
C ARG A 71 -0.40 28.86 15.02
N SER A 72 0.67 28.73 15.81
CA SER A 72 0.81 29.49 17.05
C SER A 72 0.75 30.99 16.76
N GLU A 73 -0.01 31.72 17.59
CA GLU A 73 -0.10 33.18 17.51
C GLU A 73 1.28 33.84 17.63
N GLN A 74 2.24 33.17 18.26
CA GLN A 74 3.63 33.61 18.41
C GLN A 74 4.40 33.57 17.08
N TYR A 75 4.24 32.49 16.29
CA TYR A 75 4.83 32.43 14.96
C TYR A 75 4.19 33.45 14.03
N ARG A 76 2.86 33.63 14.12
CA ARG A 76 2.13 34.65 13.34
C ARG A 76 2.58 36.07 13.68
N ASP A 77 2.77 36.39 14.96
CA ASP A 77 3.27 37.70 15.41
C ASP A 77 4.72 37.94 14.98
N LYS A 78 5.59 36.92 15.09
CA LYS A 78 6.97 36.99 14.59
C LYS A 78 7.01 37.24 13.07
N TYR A 79 6.26 36.45 12.30
CA TYR A 79 6.20 36.56 10.84
C TYR A 79 5.58 37.90 10.38
N ALA A 80 4.58 38.41 11.11
CA ALA A 80 4.03 39.74 10.86
C ALA A 80 5.05 40.86 11.13
N LYS A 81 5.80 40.78 12.23
CA LYS A 81 6.85 41.75 12.58
C LYS A 81 8.02 41.74 11.60
N GLU A 82 8.43 40.56 11.11
CA GLU A 82 9.45 40.41 10.07
C GLU A 82 8.99 40.98 8.73
N ASN A 83 7.76 40.68 8.28
CA ASN A 83 7.23 41.19 7.01
C ASN A 83 6.96 42.70 7.00
N LEU A 84 6.75 43.30 8.18
CA LEU A 84 6.51 44.73 8.31
C LEU A 84 7.80 45.53 8.58
N GLU A 85 8.99 44.91 8.49
CA GLU A 85 10.31 45.49 8.79
C GLU A 85 10.40 46.18 10.17
N LEU A 86 9.53 45.79 11.11
CA LEU A 86 9.36 46.41 12.43
C LEU A 86 10.18 45.70 13.53
N VAL A 87 11.13 44.85 13.14
CA VAL A 87 11.95 44.04 14.06
C VAL A 87 13.00 44.93 14.73
N ASN A 88 12.75 45.35 15.96
CA ASN A 88 13.75 46.04 16.78
C ASN A 88 14.75 45.02 17.36
N PRO A 89 16.08 45.23 17.20
CA PRO A 89 17.08 44.31 17.72
C PRO A 89 17.12 44.37 19.27
N GLY A 90 16.54 43.39 19.95
CA GLY A 90 16.66 43.22 21.41
C GLY A 90 15.46 42.67 22.19
N GLU A 91 14.31 42.38 21.57
CA GLU A 91 13.10 41.95 22.29
C GLU A 91 13.10 40.44 22.65
N ARG A 92 12.82 40.09 23.91
CA ARG A 92 12.72 38.70 24.40
C ARG A 92 11.26 38.26 24.46
N VAL A 93 10.89 37.26 23.67
CA VAL A 93 9.52 36.71 23.60
C VAL A 93 9.29 35.67 24.71
N LEU A 94 8.26 35.87 25.52
CA LEU A 94 7.78 34.92 26.55
C LEU A 94 6.59 34.12 26.00
N ILE A 95 6.73 32.80 25.90
CA ILE A 95 5.69 31.88 25.43
C ILE A 95 4.83 31.47 26.64
N ILE A 96 3.56 31.88 26.66
CA ILE A 96 2.57 31.43 27.64
C ILE A 96 1.56 30.55 26.89
N ALA A 97 1.56 29.24 27.18
CA ALA A 97 0.63 28.28 26.63
C ALA A 97 -0.75 28.44 27.29
N LYS A 98 -1.77 28.79 26.50
CA LYS A 98 -3.18 28.76 26.93
C LYS A 98 -4.00 27.91 25.97
N THR A 99 -4.59 26.85 26.52
CA THR A 99 -5.59 25.98 25.92
C THR A 99 -6.85 26.78 25.55
N GLU A 100 -7.34 26.68 24.31
CA GLU A 100 -8.75 26.36 24.01
C GLU A 100 -9.09 26.28 22.49
N LYS A 101 -9.82 25.20 22.17
CA LYS A 101 -10.84 24.93 21.13
C LYS A 101 -10.65 25.36 19.66
N ILE A 102 -10.74 24.33 18.81
CA ILE A 102 -10.67 24.33 17.34
C ILE A 102 -12.07 24.56 16.75
N ASP A 103 -12.24 25.62 15.95
CA ASP A 103 -13.38 25.78 15.02
C ASP A 103 -12.97 25.28 13.62
N SER A 104 -13.85 24.49 13.00
CA SER A 104 -13.65 23.79 11.73
C SER A 104 -13.76 24.69 10.48
N LEU A 105 -12.87 24.46 9.50
CA LEU A 105 -12.78 25.10 8.17
C LEU A 105 -13.99 24.84 7.23
N PRO A 106 -14.15 25.66 6.18
CA PRO A 106 -15.36 25.71 5.34
C PRO A 106 -15.40 24.61 4.27
N LYS A 107 -16.61 24.13 4.02
CA LYS A 107 -16.99 23.09 3.04
C LYS A 107 -16.88 23.66 1.61
N SER A 108 -16.03 23.06 0.79
CA SER A 108 -15.78 23.44 -0.61
C SER A 108 -16.98 23.12 -1.52
N THR A 109 -17.42 24.14 -2.25
CA THR A 109 -18.47 24.14 -3.27
C THR A 109 -17.94 23.57 -4.60
N LEU A 110 -17.83 22.24 -4.72
CA LEU A 110 -17.54 21.59 -6.00
C LEU A 110 -18.76 20.78 -6.47
N SER A 111 -19.00 20.79 -7.79
CA SER A 111 -20.08 20.01 -8.41
C SER A 111 -19.88 18.52 -8.12
N LEU A 112 -20.97 17.77 -7.93
CA LEU A 112 -20.92 16.35 -7.57
C LEU A 112 -20.03 15.56 -8.55
N GLU A 113 -20.13 15.80 -9.84
CA GLU A 113 -19.34 15.09 -10.86
C GLU A 113 -17.81 15.34 -10.75
N GLU A 114 -17.40 16.53 -10.31
CA GLU A 114 -15.98 16.88 -10.13
C GLU A 114 -15.39 16.18 -8.90
N GLN A 115 -16.21 15.98 -7.86
CA GLN A 115 -15.79 15.21 -6.68
C GLN A 115 -15.66 13.72 -6.99
N GLN A 116 -16.60 13.16 -7.76
CA GLN A 116 -16.60 11.74 -8.14
C GLN A 116 -15.39 11.38 -9.02
N SER A 117 -15.06 12.26 -9.97
CA SER A 117 -13.88 12.10 -10.83
C SER A 117 -12.55 12.21 -10.07
N ALA A 118 -12.44 13.11 -9.11
CA ALA A 118 -11.25 13.24 -8.26
C ALA A 118 -11.04 12.01 -7.36
N LEU A 119 -12.11 11.48 -6.75
CA LEU A 119 -12.04 10.28 -5.92
C LEU A 119 -11.71 9.03 -6.75
N PHE A 120 -12.22 8.96 -7.98
CA PHE A 120 -11.88 7.88 -8.91
C PHE A 120 -10.40 7.93 -9.31
N GLU A 121 -9.86 9.11 -9.61
CA GLU A 121 -8.44 9.25 -9.96
C GLU A 121 -7.54 8.89 -8.76
N GLU A 122 -7.92 9.28 -7.54
CA GLU A 122 -7.19 8.92 -6.33
C GLU A 122 -7.20 7.40 -6.09
N PHE A 123 -8.35 6.74 -6.30
CA PHE A 123 -8.47 5.28 -6.24
C PHE A 123 -7.55 4.57 -7.26
N LEU A 124 -7.45 5.11 -8.48
CA LEU A 124 -6.51 4.60 -9.49
C LEU A 124 -5.05 4.86 -9.09
N ARG A 125 -4.72 5.92 -8.37
CA ARG A 125 -3.33 6.13 -7.90
C ARG A 125 -2.91 5.12 -6.83
N GLN A 126 -3.85 4.67 -6.00
CA GLN A 126 -3.59 3.74 -4.89
C GLN A 126 -3.60 2.26 -5.32
N THR A 127 -4.16 1.94 -6.49
CA THR A 127 -4.33 0.55 -6.95
C THR A 127 -3.07 0.05 -7.68
N PRO A 128 -2.50 -1.12 -7.32
CA PRO A 128 -1.30 -1.64 -7.98
C PRO A 128 -1.52 -1.96 -9.46
N VAL A 129 -0.47 -1.82 -10.27
CA VAL A 129 -0.54 -1.88 -11.75
C VAL A 129 -1.18 -3.16 -12.28
N ILE A 130 -0.91 -4.32 -11.67
CA ILE A 130 -1.53 -5.58 -12.10
C ILE A 130 -3.06 -5.60 -11.90
N GLN A 131 -3.55 -4.93 -10.86
CA GLN A 131 -4.97 -4.82 -10.58
C GLN A 131 -5.66 -3.86 -11.55
N HIS A 132 -4.98 -2.81 -12.02
CA HIS A 132 -5.47 -1.96 -13.12
C HIS A 132 -5.77 -2.76 -14.37
N TRP A 133 -4.78 -3.53 -14.83
CA TRP A 133 -4.93 -4.32 -16.06
C TRP A 133 -6.01 -5.37 -15.89
N LYS A 134 -6.11 -6.00 -14.73
CA LYS A 134 -7.18 -6.95 -14.44
C LYS A 134 -8.57 -6.29 -14.52
N LEU A 135 -8.73 -5.13 -13.88
CA LEU A 135 -9.99 -4.40 -13.86
C LEU A 135 -10.39 -3.94 -15.27
N PHE A 136 -9.43 -3.45 -16.05
CA PHE A 136 -9.64 -2.96 -17.42
C PHE A 136 -9.97 -4.09 -18.42
N LEU A 137 -9.30 -5.23 -18.31
CA LEU A 137 -9.44 -6.33 -19.27
C LEU A 137 -10.62 -7.25 -18.96
N PHE A 138 -10.89 -7.52 -17.68
CA PHE A 138 -11.86 -8.56 -17.28
C PHE A 138 -13.13 -7.98 -16.64
N ASP A 139 -13.05 -6.82 -15.98
CA ASP A 139 -14.14 -6.29 -15.15
C ASP A 139 -14.69 -4.93 -15.65
N LYS A 140 -14.93 -4.82 -16.97
CA LYS A 140 -15.44 -3.59 -17.62
C LYS A 140 -16.79 -3.11 -17.05
N GLN A 141 -17.63 -4.02 -16.57
CA GLN A 141 -18.91 -3.66 -15.94
C GLN A 141 -18.70 -3.06 -14.54
N LYS A 142 -17.71 -3.57 -13.79
CA LYS A 142 -17.36 -3.07 -12.47
C LYS A 142 -16.74 -1.68 -12.54
N LEU A 143 -15.97 -1.39 -13.59
CA LEU A 143 -15.47 -0.04 -13.88
C LEU A 143 -16.60 0.98 -14.08
N LYS A 144 -17.62 0.64 -14.86
CA LYS A 144 -18.78 1.53 -15.07
C LYS A 144 -19.58 1.75 -13.79
N GLN A 145 -19.68 0.73 -12.94
CA GLN A 145 -20.34 0.88 -11.64
C GLN A 145 -19.54 1.79 -10.72
N LEU A 146 -18.22 1.60 -10.63
CA LEU A 146 -17.33 2.44 -9.81
C LEU A 146 -17.34 3.90 -10.26
N GLN A 147 -17.42 4.16 -11.57
CA GLN A 147 -17.54 5.52 -12.11
C GLN A 147 -18.86 6.22 -11.72
N HIS A 148 -19.93 5.46 -11.47
CA HIS A 148 -21.24 6.00 -11.12
C HIS A 148 -21.57 5.92 -9.61
N SER A 149 -20.88 5.07 -8.85
CA SER A 149 -21.17 4.81 -7.44
C SER A 149 -20.30 5.60 -6.46
N LEU A 150 -19.15 6.09 -6.92
CA LEU A 150 -18.21 6.89 -6.13
C LEU A 150 -18.46 8.37 -6.36
#